data_AF-A0A8C4HZ52-F1
#
_entry.id   AF-A0A8C4HZ52-F1
#
_cell.length_a   1.000
_cell.length_b   1.000
_cell.length_c   1.000
_cell.angle_alpha   90.00
_cell.angle_beta   90.00
_cell.angle_gamma   90.00
#
_symmetry.space_group_name_H-M   'P 1'
#
loop_
_entity.id
_entity.type
_entity.pdbx_description
1 polymer ?
#
loop_
_entity_poly.entity_id
_entity_poly.type
_entity_poly.pdbx_seq_one_letter_code
_entity_poly.pdbx_strand_id
1 'polypeptide(L)'
;LLSYFNFYYGLSFSDVTGSVYMMLVSTGESNVIGSHDPVNATVGDDAILPCHLKPPFDVRTLTVEWTRDGQSVHIWRHEKEYLNDQDKNFRGRTSLFHEEMIRGNISLKLTNVTELDAGSYSCNVPKLESQVRKGFINLTVGEYNKPVTVTVGDDVILPCHLGPPFNVRTLTVEWTRDGQYVHVWRHGKDYLTDQDENFRGRTSLFHEEMIRGNISLKLTSVTELDAGSYTCIVPKLQSQVKKNFIILTVGEILSHILILFFCVFSTQNQEK
;
A
#
# COMPACT_ATOMS: atom_id res chain seq x y z
N LEU A 1 39.45 17.19 2.79
CA LEU A 1 38.08 17.75 2.76
C LEU A 1 38.07 18.85 1.71
N LEU A 2 37.89 18.48 0.45
CA LEU A 2 37.78 19.44 -0.66
C LEU A 2 36.33 19.36 -1.16
N SER A 3 35.48 20.25 -0.64
CA SER A 3 34.15 20.50 -1.18
C SER A 3 34.29 21.26 -2.50
N TYR A 4 33.68 20.76 -3.58
CA TYR A 4 33.62 21.49 -4.85
C TYR A 4 32.67 22.68 -4.71
N PHE A 5 33.22 23.89 -4.75
CA PHE A 5 32.44 25.12 -4.87
C PHE A 5 32.29 25.45 -6.37
N ASN A 6 31.05 25.67 -6.83
CA ASN A 6 30.83 26.26 -8.15
C ASN A 6 30.82 27.79 -8.01
N PHE A 7 31.69 28.48 -8.75
CA PHE A 7 31.80 29.93 -8.74
C PHE A 7 30.93 30.53 -9.85
N TYR A 8 29.91 31.30 -9.47
CA TYR A 8 29.11 32.09 -10.41
C TYR A 8 29.34 33.58 -10.14
N TYR A 9 29.61 34.33 -11.19
CA TYR A 9 29.79 35.78 -11.14
C TYR A 9 28.47 36.47 -11.53
N GLY A 10 27.93 37.30 -10.63
CA GLY A 10 26.80 38.19 -10.91
C GLY A 10 27.26 39.64 -10.98
N LEU A 11 26.71 40.40 -11.93
CA LEU A 11 26.93 41.85 -12.03
C LEU A 11 25.73 42.61 -11.48
N SER A 12 25.95 43.46 -10.48
CA SER A 12 24.97 44.42 -9.98
C SER A 12 25.37 45.82 -10.47
N PHE A 13 24.50 46.45 -11.25
CA PHE A 13 24.70 47.82 -11.72
C PHE A 13 23.84 48.76 -10.88
N SER A 14 24.39 49.24 -9.77
CA SER A 14 23.80 50.32 -8.96
C SER A 14 24.86 51.39 -8.72
N ASP A 15 25.01 52.26 -9.72
CA ASP A 15 26.00 53.34 -9.87
C ASP A 15 27.33 52.93 -10.52
N VAL A 16 28.02 53.93 -11.11
CA VAL A 16 29.10 53.87 -12.12
C VAL A 16 30.36 53.07 -11.70
N THR A 17 30.33 52.42 -10.53
CA THR A 17 31.31 51.44 -10.08
C THR A 17 30.64 50.07 -9.95
N GLY A 18 30.75 49.23 -10.99
CA GLY A 18 30.24 47.86 -10.93
C GLY A 18 30.95 47.04 -9.86
N SER A 19 30.22 46.54 -8.87
CA SER A 19 30.74 45.59 -7.88
C SER A 19 30.51 44.16 -8.37
N VAL A 20 31.59 43.38 -8.50
CA VAL A 20 31.54 41.93 -8.76
C VAL A 20 31.39 41.24 -7.42
N TYR A 21 30.24 40.63 -7.15
CA TYR A 21 30.04 39.83 -5.94
C TYR A 21 30.17 38.33 -6.25
N MET A 22 30.94 37.62 -5.42
CA MET A 22 31.13 36.17 -5.52
C MET A 22 30.05 35.48 -4.67
N MET A 23 29.07 34.83 -5.30
CA MET A 23 28.14 33.98 -4.58
C MET A 23 28.72 32.58 -4.43
N LEU A 24 29.04 32.18 -3.19
CA LEU A 24 29.42 30.81 -2.86
C LEU A 24 28.15 29.96 -2.78
N VAL A 25 27.85 29.20 -3.84
CA VAL A 25 26.83 28.15 -3.78
C VAL A 25 27.52 26.86 -3.33
N SER A 26 27.28 26.46 -2.08
CA SER A 26 27.65 25.12 -1.63
C SER A 26 26.71 24.13 -2.31
N THR A 27 27.19 23.42 -3.34
CA THR A 27 26.56 22.18 -3.77
C THR A 27 26.86 21.14 -2.69
N GLY A 28 26.00 21.07 -1.67
CA GLY A 28 26.19 20.13 -0.57
C GLY A 28 26.31 18.70 -1.09
N GLU A 29 27.21 17.92 -0.50
CA GLU A 29 27.32 16.48 -0.77
C GLU A 29 25.94 15.83 -0.53
N SER A 30 25.40 15.20 -1.56
CA SER A 30 24.09 14.55 -1.46
C SER A 30 24.20 13.23 -0.73
N ASN A 31 23.30 13.01 0.22
CA ASN A 31 23.21 11.78 1.00
C ASN A 31 22.03 10.94 0.54
N VAL A 32 22.14 9.62 0.65
CA VAL A 32 21.00 8.70 0.49
C VAL A 32 20.26 8.58 1.81
N ILE A 33 18.98 8.90 1.79
CA ILE A 33 18.09 8.92 2.95
C ILE A 33 17.02 7.86 2.78
N GLY A 34 16.99 6.89 3.68
CA GLY A 34 15.92 5.89 3.82
C GLY A 34 14.82 6.36 4.79
N SER A 35 13.93 5.44 5.16
CA SER A 35 12.88 5.68 6.16
C SER A 35 13.39 5.34 7.56
N HIS A 36 13.29 6.28 8.49
CA HIS A 36 13.49 5.97 9.90
C HIS A 36 12.26 5.25 10.49
N ASP A 37 11.06 5.61 10.03
CA ASP A 37 9.83 4.96 10.44
C ASP A 37 9.62 3.65 9.66
N PRO A 38 9.17 2.58 10.31
CA PRO A 38 8.82 1.34 9.63
C PRO A 38 7.73 1.57 8.57
N VAL A 39 7.92 0.97 7.40
CA VAL A 39 6.86 0.87 6.39
C VAL A 39 6.00 -0.34 6.75
N ASN A 40 4.70 -0.11 6.91
CA ASN A 40 3.76 -1.18 7.22
C ASN A 40 3.03 -1.56 5.94
N ALA A 41 3.02 -2.85 5.63
CA ALA A 41 2.27 -3.41 4.52
C ALA A 41 1.42 -4.59 4.96
N THR A 42 0.37 -4.86 4.21
CA THR A 42 -0.47 -6.04 4.39
C THR A 42 -0.19 -7.05 3.30
N VAL A 43 -0.39 -8.33 3.61
CA VAL A 43 -0.30 -9.39 2.60
C VAL A 43 -1.22 -9.09 1.40
N GLY A 44 -0.68 -9.21 0.19
CA GLY A 44 -1.35 -8.94 -1.08
C GLY A 44 -1.27 -7.49 -1.58
N ASP A 45 -0.93 -6.52 -0.72
CA ASP A 45 -0.82 -5.12 -1.13
C ASP A 45 0.50 -4.80 -1.84
N ASP A 46 0.55 -3.62 -2.46
CA ASP A 46 1.80 -3.03 -2.91
C ASP A 46 2.38 -2.16 -1.79
N ALA A 47 3.69 -2.26 -1.56
CA ALA A 47 4.43 -1.39 -0.63
C ALA A 47 5.35 -0.45 -1.40
N ILE A 48 5.49 0.78 -0.90
CA ILE A 48 6.50 1.73 -1.37
C ILE A 48 7.52 1.88 -0.26
N LEU A 49 8.75 1.47 -0.52
CA LEU A 49 9.88 1.65 0.40
C LEU A 49 10.56 2.98 0.04
N PRO A 50 10.40 4.03 0.86
CA PRO A 50 10.87 5.35 0.48
C PRO A 50 12.38 5.44 0.62
N CYS A 51 13.03 5.94 -0.42
CA CYS A 51 14.44 6.28 -0.39
C CYS A 51 14.72 7.40 -1.40
N HIS A 52 15.50 8.40 -0.99
CA HIS A 52 15.76 9.57 -1.81
C HIS A 52 17.11 10.21 -1.51
N LEU A 53 17.56 11.07 -2.42
CA LEU A 53 18.78 11.86 -2.29
C LEU A 53 18.47 13.24 -1.67
N LYS A 54 19.31 13.68 -0.74
CA LYS A 54 19.22 15.01 -0.13
C LYS A 54 20.60 15.67 -0.02
N PRO A 55 20.83 16.84 -0.66
CA PRO A 55 19.92 17.53 -1.60
C PRO A 55 19.59 16.71 -2.87
N PRO A 56 18.41 16.90 -3.49
CA PRO A 56 17.98 16.12 -4.65
C PRO A 56 18.76 16.49 -5.93
N PHE A 57 19.06 15.50 -6.76
CA PHE A 57 19.60 15.67 -8.11
C PHE A 57 19.26 14.47 -9.02
N ASP A 58 19.52 14.59 -10.32
CA ASP A 58 19.24 13.53 -11.30
C ASP A 58 20.14 12.30 -11.09
N VAL A 59 19.53 11.19 -10.67
CA VAL A 59 20.22 9.92 -10.37
C VAL A 59 20.07 8.88 -11.49
N ARG A 60 19.41 9.20 -12.61
CA ARG A 60 19.09 8.21 -13.68
C ARG A 60 20.33 7.56 -14.29
N THR A 61 21.44 8.30 -14.38
CA THR A 61 22.70 7.84 -14.95
C THR A 61 23.55 7.02 -13.96
N LEU A 62 23.18 7.03 -12.67
CA LEU A 62 23.88 6.31 -11.61
C LEU A 62 23.30 4.91 -11.38
N THR A 63 24.11 4.04 -10.80
CA THR A 63 23.63 2.72 -10.35
C THR A 63 22.85 2.88 -9.05
N VAL A 64 21.64 2.31 -8.99
CA VAL A 64 20.84 2.19 -7.77
C VAL A 64 20.65 0.71 -7.46
N GLU A 65 20.98 0.32 -6.23
CA GLU A 65 20.90 -1.06 -5.77
C GLU A 65 20.02 -1.14 -4.52
N TRP A 66 19.03 -2.02 -4.57
CA TRP A 66 18.22 -2.41 -3.42
C TRP A 66 18.61 -3.81 -2.99
N THR A 67 18.86 -3.98 -1.70
CA THR A 67 19.18 -5.28 -1.11
C THR A 67 18.40 -5.51 0.17
N ARG A 68 18.16 -6.77 0.50
CA ARG A 68 17.57 -7.21 1.78
C ARG A 68 18.42 -8.34 2.33
N ASP A 69 18.94 -8.19 3.54
CA ASP A 69 19.84 -9.17 4.17
C ASP A 69 20.99 -9.64 3.26
N GLY A 70 21.51 -8.72 2.45
CA GLY A 70 22.57 -8.97 1.47
C GLY A 70 22.13 -9.59 0.14
N GLN A 71 20.86 -9.99 0.00
CA GLN A 71 20.29 -10.48 -1.26
C GLN A 71 19.84 -9.32 -2.15
N SER A 72 20.08 -9.45 -3.45
CA SER A 72 19.71 -8.46 -4.46
C SER A 72 18.20 -8.42 -4.68
N VAL A 73 17.56 -7.30 -4.33
CA VAL A 73 16.11 -7.09 -4.47
C VAL A 73 15.79 -6.40 -5.79
N HIS A 74 16.53 -5.36 -6.18
CA HIS A 74 16.34 -4.64 -7.43
C HIS A 74 17.62 -3.89 -7.82
N ILE A 75 17.94 -3.85 -9.12
CA ILE A 75 19.13 -3.14 -9.63
C ILE A 75 18.73 -2.30 -10.85
N TRP A 76 19.05 -1.01 -10.78
CA TRP A 76 19.03 -0.08 -11.91
C TRP A 76 20.46 0.26 -12.31
N ARG A 77 20.82 0.02 -13.58
CA ARG A 77 22.18 0.27 -14.10
C ARG A 77 22.17 0.46 -15.62
N HIS A 78 22.96 1.41 -16.12
CA HIS A 78 23.00 1.75 -17.55
C HIS A 78 21.61 2.11 -18.11
N GLU A 79 20.87 2.90 -17.34
CA GLU A 79 19.54 3.40 -17.73
C GLU A 79 18.51 2.30 -18.03
N LYS A 80 18.66 1.15 -17.38
CA LYS A 80 17.73 0.02 -17.49
C LYS A 80 17.72 -0.84 -16.22
N GLU A 81 16.64 -1.59 -16.07
CA GLU A 81 16.51 -2.62 -15.04
C GLU A 81 17.42 -3.82 -15.37
N TYR A 82 18.15 -4.31 -14.36
CA TYR A 82 19.06 -5.45 -14.50
C TYR A 82 18.55 -6.66 -13.71
N LEU A 83 17.92 -7.60 -14.41
CA LEU A 83 17.18 -8.72 -13.81
C LEU A 83 18.02 -10.00 -13.60
N ASN A 84 19.24 -10.07 -14.11
CA ASN A 84 20.01 -11.32 -14.11
C ASN A 84 20.50 -11.75 -12.72
N ASP A 85 20.81 -10.78 -11.87
CA ASP A 85 21.35 -11.00 -10.52
C ASP A 85 20.29 -10.78 -9.42
N GLN A 86 19.02 -10.64 -9.82
CA GLN A 86 17.91 -10.41 -8.90
C GLN A 86 17.47 -11.72 -8.24
N ASP A 87 17.19 -11.69 -6.94
CA ASP A 87 16.61 -12.82 -6.24
C ASP A 87 15.24 -13.19 -6.85
N LYS A 88 15.01 -14.49 -7.04
CA LYS A 88 13.82 -15.01 -7.73
C LYS A 88 12.52 -14.61 -7.05
N ASN A 89 12.52 -14.39 -5.74
CA ASN A 89 11.33 -14.00 -4.97
C ASN A 89 10.86 -12.58 -5.27
N PHE A 90 11.72 -11.73 -5.83
CA PHE A 90 11.43 -10.33 -6.15
C PHE A 90 11.25 -10.07 -7.65
N ARG A 91 11.51 -11.08 -8.48
CA ARG A 91 11.47 -10.96 -9.94
C ARG A 91 10.05 -10.62 -10.42
N GLY A 92 9.93 -9.54 -11.20
CA GLY A 92 8.64 -9.05 -11.70
C GLY A 92 7.73 -8.43 -10.63
N ARG A 93 8.22 -8.27 -9.39
CA ARG A 93 7.49 -7.65 -8.28
C ARG A 93 8.04 -6.29 -7.87
N THR A 94 9.17 -5.87 -8.42
CA THR A 94 9.85 -4.64 -8.00
C THR A 94 10.03 -3.67 -9.15
N SER A 95 9.90 -2.37 -8.87
CA SER A 95 10.13 -1.29 -9.84
C SER A 95 10.53 0.00 -9.16
N LEU A 96 11.27 0.87 -9.87
CA LEU A 96 11.57 2.24 -9.46
C LEU A 96 10.65 3.24 -10.16
N PHE A 97 10.52 4.43 -9.59
CA PHE A 97 9.78 5.55 -10.18
C PHE A 97 10.68 6.35 -11.13
N HIS A 98 10.88 5.82 -12.34
CA HIS A 98 11.82 6.36 -13.34
C HIS A 98 11.71 7.87 -13.60
N GLU A 99 10.49 8.40 -13.65
CA GLU A 99 10.23 9.83 -13.88
C GLU A 99 10.64 10.71 -12.69
N GLU A 100 10.63 10.15 -11.47
CA GLU A 100 10.97 10.85 -10.23
C GLU A 100 12.48 10.80 -9.91
N MET A 101 13.23 9.93 -10.59
CA MET A 101 14.69 9.82 -10.43
C MET A 101 15.43 11.10 -10.84
N ILE A 102 14.85 11.93 -11.71
CA ILE A 102 15.41 13.26 -12.05
C ILE A 102 15.46 14.19 -10.85
N ARG A 103 14.65 13.92 -9.81
CA ARG A 103 14.61 14.64 -8.53
C ARG A 103 15.22 13.82 -7.39
N GLY A 104 16.00 12.79 -7.69
CA GLY A 104 16.68 11.98 -6.69
C GLY A 104 15.77 11.01 -5.92
N ASN A 105 14.56 10.74 -6.40
CA ASN A 105 13.72 9.72 -5.80
C ASN A 105 14.16 8.34 -6.31
N ILE A 106 14.57 7.47 -5.39
CA ILE A 106 15.00 6.09 -5.68
C ILE A 106 14.16 5.08 -4.89
N SER A 107 12.95 5.47 -4.51
CA SER A 107 12.01 4.63 -3.77
C SER A 107 11.66 3.38 -4.58
N LEU A 108 11.53 2.26 -3.88
CA LEU A 108 11.18 0.97 -4.49
C LEU A 108 9.70 0.71 -4.31
N LYS A 109 9.00 0.41 -5.41
CA LYS A 109 7.67 -0.20 -5.35
C LYS A 109 7.85 -1.72 -5.35
N LEU A 110 7.34 -2.40 -4.32
CA LEU A 110 7.22 -3.85 -4.22
C LEU A 110 5.75 -4.24 -4.33
N THR A 111 5.41 -5.11 -5.28
CA THR A 111 4.03 -5.53 -5.53
C THR A 111 3.70 -6.88 -4.90
N ASN A 112 2.43 -7.06 -4.54
CA ASN A 112 1.90 -8.30 -3.99
C ASN A 112 2.71 -8.81 -2.79
N VAL A 113 2.86 -7.99 -1.76
CA VAL A 113 3.65 -8.27 -0.55
C VAL A 113 3.18 -9.56 0.12
N THR A 114 4.12 -10.32 0.65
CA THR A 114 3.94 -11.57 1.40
C THR A 114 4.61 -11.42 2.76
N GLU A 115 4.26 -12.28 3.72
CA GLU A 115 4.91 -12.26 5.04
C GLU A 115 6.43 -12.46 4.95
N LEU A 116 6.87 -13.24 3.96
CA LEU A 116 8.28 -13.48 3.67
C LEU A 116 9.02 -12.25 3.17
N ASP A 117 8.32 -11.18 2.79
CA ASP A 117 8.94 -9.93 2.36
C ASP A 117 9.32 -9.03 3.54
N ALA A 118 8.82 -9.28 4.75
CA ALA A 118 9.20 -8.53 5.95
C ALA A 118 10.73 -8.57 6.17
N GLY A 119 11.28 -7.46 6.66
CA GLY A 119 12.71 -7.38 6.94
C GLY A 119 13.32 -6.01 6.71
N SER A 120 14.65 -5.96 6.81
CA SER A 120 15.43 -4.74 6.64
C SER A 120 15.98 -4.63 5.22
N TYR A 121 15.56 -3.58 4.53
CA TYR A 121 15.98 -3.24 3.19
C TYR A 121 17.02 -2.13 3.24
N SER A 122 17.94 -2.15 2.30
CA SER A 122 18.86 -1.05 2.06
C SER A 122 18.84 -0.61 0.60
N CYS A 123 18.72 0.69 0.39
CA CYS A 123 18.93 1.35 -0.88
C CYS A 123 20.35 1.90 -0.92
N ASN A 124 21.05 1.75 -2.04
CA ASN A 124 22.46 2.11 -2.17
C ASN A 124 22.73 2.78 -3.52
N VAL A 125 23.57 3.82 -3.51
CA VAL A 125 24.09 4.47 -4.72
C VAL A 125 25.62 4.40 -4.68
N PRO A 126 26.26 3.32 -5.16
CA PRO A 126 27.67 3.04 -4.92
C PRO A 126 28.64 4.14 -5.39
N LYS A 127 28.32 4.75 -6.54
CA LYS A 127 29.14 5.79 -7.18
C LYS A 127 28.75 7.21 -6.74
N LEU A 128 27.94 7.36 -5.69
CA LEU A 128 27.62 8.67 -5.13
C LEU A 128 28.86 9.25 -4.44
N GLU A 129 29.19 10.49 -4.75
CA GLU A 129 30.26 11.25 -4.10
C GLU A 129 29.81 11.78 -2.74
N SER A 130 29.55 10.86 -1.81
CA SER A 130 29.18 11.16 -0.42
C SER A 130 29.68 10.05 0.52
N GLN A 131 29.80 10.37 1.81
CA GLN A 131 30.02 9.37 2.86
C GLN A 131 28.77 8.54 3.16
N VAL A 132 27.57 9.08 2.88
CA VAL A 132 26.29 8.43 3.15
C VAL A 132 25.65 8.00 1.83
N ARG A 133 26.03 6.80 1.38
CA ARG A 133 25.57 6.21 0.11
C ARG A 133 24.43 5.21 0.27
N LYS A 134 24.08 4.89 1.53
CA LYS A 134 23.07 3.89 1.86
C LYS A 134 21.99 4.47 2.77
N GLY A 135 20.75 4.18 2.43
CA GLY A 135 19.59 4.36 3.30
C GLY A 135 19.05 3.00 3.74
N PHE A 136 18.45 2.95 4.93
CA PHE A 136 17.84 1.74 5.47
C PHE A 136 16.34 1.95 5.63
N ILE A 137 15.56 0.90 5.39
CA ILE A 137 14.10 0.89 5.49
C ILE A 137 13.72 -0.44 6.13
N ASN A 138 12.89 -0.42 7.18
CA ASN A 138 12.29 -1.64 7.71
C ASN A 138 10.87 -1.80 7.15
N LEU A 139 10.62 -2.93 6.51
CA LEU A 139 9.28 -3.34 6.10
C LEU A 139 8.72 -4.29 7.15
N THR A 140 7.61 -3.89 7.79
CA THR A 140 6.79 -4.81 8.58
C THR A 140 5.63 -5.28 7.72
N VAL A 141 5.40 -6.59 7.72
CA VAL A 141 4.25 -7.18 7.06
C VAL A 141 3.41 -7.82 8.15
N GLY A 142 2.17 -7.36 8.27
CA GLY A 142 1.20 -7.97 9.17
C GLY A 142 -0.11 -8.23 8.44
N GLU A 143 -0.97 -9.05 9.05
CA GLU A 143 -2.40 -9.07 8.73
C GLU A 143 -3.06 -7.79 9.25
N TYR A 144 -2.69 -6.63 8.70
CA TYR A 144 -3.47 -5.41 8.93
C TYR A 144 -4.74 -5.48 8.09
N ASN A 145 -5.65 -6.39 8.46
CA ASN A 145 -7.01 -6.39 7.94
C ASN A 145 -7.71 -5.18 8.54
N LYS A 146 -7.47 -3.99 7.97
CA LYS A 146 -8.18 -2.77 8.35
C LYS A 146 -9.67 -3.13 8.35
N PRO A 147 -10.35 -3.04 9.51
CA PRO A 147 -11.74 -3.45 9.57
C PRO A 147 -12.56 -2.65 8.57
N VAL A 148 -13.44 -3.34 7.87
CA VAL A 148 -14.51 -2.69 7.11
C VAL A 148 -15.51 -2.21 8.15
N THR A 149 -15.76 -0.91 8.17
CA THR A 149 -16.72 -0.27 9.09
C THR A 149 -17.97 0.07 8.30
N VAL A 150 -19.13 -0.25 8.86
CA VAL A 150 -20.44 0.09 8.27
C VAL A 150 -21.43 0.40 9.38
N THR A 151 -22.38 1.28 9.10
CA THR A 151 -23.49 1.61 9.99
C THR A 151 -24.63 0.61 9.84
N VAL A 152 -25.34 0.31 10.94
CA VAL A 152 -26.53 -0.55 10.88
C VAL A 152 -27.52 -0.01 9.84
N GLY A 153 -28.06 -0.92 9.02
CA GLY A 153 -29.03 -0.64 7.96
C GLY A 153 -28.41 -0.39 6.59
N ASP A 154 -27.12 -0.03 6.52
CA ASP A 154 -26.45 0.26 5.25
C ASP A 154 -25.99 -1.01 4.53
N ASP A 155 -25.70 -0.86 3.23
CA ASP A 155 -25.04 -1.89 2.44
C ASP A 155 -23.51 -1.77 2.60
N VAL A 156 -22.81 -2.90 2.61
CA VAL A 156 -21.35 -2.96 2.66
C VAL A 156 -20.79 -3.82 1.54
N ILE A 157 -19.58 -3.48 1.07
CA ILE A 157 -18.79 -4.34 0.19
C ILE A 157 -17.61 -4.87 0.99
N LEU A 158 -17.53 -6.19 1.14
CA LEU A 158 -16.37 -6.88 1.67
C LEU A 158 -15.39 -7.13 0.51
N PRO A 159 -14.24 -6.43 0.47
CA PRO A 159 -13.35 -6.48 -0.68
C PRO A 159 -12.60 -7.81 -0.71
N CYS A 160 -12.59 -8.46 -1.87
CA CYS A 160 -11.75 -9.63 -2.13
C CYS A 160 -11.43 -9.74 -3.62
N HIS A 161 -10.16 -9.94 -3.95
CA HIS A 161 -9.71 -9.92 -5.34
C HIS A 161 -8.52 -10.85 -5.57
N LEU A 162 -8.33 -11.27 -6.81
CA LEU A 162 -7.20 -12.10 -7.20
C LEU A 162 -6.00 -11.24 -7.60
N GLY A 163 -4.82 -11.75 -7.24
CA GLY A 163 -3.52 -11.22 -7.58
C GLY A 163 -2.63 -12.33 -8.15
N PRO A 164 -2.29 -12.28 -9.45
CA PRO A 164 -2.70 -11.33 -10.49
C PRO A 164 -4.18 -11.49 -10.92
N PRO A 165 -4.74 -10.52 -11.68
CA PRO A 165 -6.10 -10.63 -12.23
C PRO A 165 -6.29 -11.90 -13.07
N PHE A 166 -7.34 -12.66 -12.77
CA PHE A 166 -7.65 -13.92 -13.43
C PHE A 166 -9.17 -14.09 -13.58
N ASN A 167 -9.62 -14.66 -14.69
CA ASN A 167 -11.04 -14.91 -14.91
C ASN A 167 -11.53 -16.10 -14.07
N VAL A 168 -12.36 -15.82 -13.06
CA VAL A 168 -12.89 -16.84 -12.15
C VAL A 168 -14.35 -17.18 -12.36
N ARG A 169 -14.98 -16.71 -13.44
CA ARG A 169 -16.40 -16.96 -13.70
C ARG A 169 -16.72 -18.46 -13.80
N THR A 170 -15.77 -19.28 -14.23
CA THR A 170 -15.91 -20.73 -14.37
C THR A 170 -15.44 -21.52 -13.14
N LEU A 171 -14.85 -20.84 -12.15
CA LEU A 171 -14.34 -21.45 -10.93
C LEU A 171 -15.36 -21.37 -9.79
N THR A 172 -15.07 -22.10 -8.71
CA THR A 172 -15.82 -21.99 -7.46
C THR A 172 -15.26 -20.83 -6.64
N VAL A 173 -16.15 -19.98 -6.15
CA VAL A 173 -15.84 -18.92 -5.16
C VAL A 173 -16.71 -19.17 -3.94
N GLU A 174 -16.10 -19.17 -2.77
CA GLU A 174 -16.76 -19.45 -1.50
C GLU A 174 -16.48 -18.30 -0.54
N TRP A 175 -17.55 -17.70 0.00
CA TRP A 175 -17.51 -16.81 1.14
C TRP A 175 -18.01 -17.55 2.36
N THR A 176 -17.24 -17.52 3.43
CA THR A 176 -17.59 -18.16 4.70
C THR A 176 -17.44 -17.21 5.88
N ARG A 177 -18.23 -17.46 6.92
CA ARG A 177 -18.13 -16.82 8.24
C ARG A 177 -18.23 -17.91 9.28
N ASP A 178 -17.24 -18.01 10.17
CA ASP A 178 -17.16 -19.04 11.22
C ASP A 178 -17.40 -20.48 10.68
N GLY A 179 -16.91 -20.74 9.47
CA GLY A 179 -17.05 -22.03 8.79
C GLY A 179 -18.40 -22.28 8.09
N GLN A 180 -19.37 -21.37 8.20
CA GLN A 180 -20.65 -21.45 7.48
C GLN A 180 -20.61 -20.68 6.17
N TYR A 181 -21.34 -21.16 5.16
CA TYR A 181 -21.40 -20.50 3.86
C TYR A 181 -22.25 -19.23 3.91
N VAL A 182 -21.60 -18.10 3.64
CA VAL A 182 -22.25 -16.80 3.48
C VAL A 182 -22.71 -16.61 2.04
N HIS A 183 -21.92 -17.04 1.06
CA HIS A 183 -22.28 -16.99 -0.36
C HIS A 183 -21.40 -17.94 -1.16
N VAL A 184 -21.97 -18.66 -2.13
CA VAL A 184 -21.20 -19.58 -2.98
C VAL A 184 -21.54 -19.33 -4.44
N TRP A 185 -20.51 -19.20 -5.27
CA TRP A 185 -20.62 -19.21 -6.72
C TRP A 185 -20.00 -20.50 -7.26
N ARG A 186 -20.75 -21.25 -8.07
CA ARG A 186 -20.30 -22.52 -8.62
C ARG A 186 -21.01 -22.84 -9.93
N HIS A 187 -20.27 -23.36 -10.90
CA HIS A 187 -20.79 -23.72 -12.23
C HIS A 187 -21.48 -22.53 -12.96
N GLY A 188 -20.93 -21.32 -12.79
CA GLY A 188 -21.41 -20.14 -13.52
C GLY A 188 -22.70 -19.52 -12.99
N LYS A 189 -23.08 -19.81 -11.73
CA LYS A 189 -24.25 -19.24 -11.06
C LYS A 189 -24.07 -19.21 -9.54
N ASP A 190 -24.91 -18.42 -8.88
CA ASP A 190 -25.01 -18.42 -7.42
C ASP A 190 -25.63 -19.75 -6.95
N TYR A 191 -25.00 -20.38 -5.96
CA TYR A 191 -25.39 -21.64 -5.36
C TYR A 191 -25.69 -21.40 -3.87
N LEU A 192 -26.94 -21.04 -3.57
CA LEU A 192 -27.34 -20.56 -2.24
C LEU A 192 -28.10 -21.60 -1.41
N THR A 193 -28.06 -22.88 -1.81
CA THR A 193 -28.81 -23.95 -1.13
C THR A 193 -28.37 -24.17 0.31
N ASP A 194 -27.05 -24.12 0.56
CA ASP A 194 -26.43 -24.37 1.87
C ASP A 194 -26.02 -23.06 2.57
N GLN A 195 -26.62 -21.94 2.16
CA GLN A 195 -26.33 -20.62 2.69
C GLN A 195 -26.90 -20.46 4.11
N ASP A 196 -26.13 -19.84 5.02
CA ASP A 196 -26.62 -19.42 6.33
C ASP A 196 -27.85 -18.50 6.16
N GLU A 197 -28.96 -18.86 6.82
CA GLU A 197 -30.25 -18.19 6.68
C GLU A 197 -30.19 -16.70 7.01
N ASN A 198 -29.24 -16.26 7.87
CA ASN A 198 -29.06 -14.84 8.20
C ASN A 198 -28.62 -13.98 6.99
N PHE A 199 -28.06 -14.61 5.96
CA PHE A 199 -27.54 -13.95 4.76
C PHE A 199 -28.42 -14.10 3.52
N ARG A 200 -29.52 -14.85 3.66
CA ARG A 200 -30.39 -15.20 2.55
C ARG A 200 -31.02 -13.96 1.94
N GLY A 201 -30.85 -13.80 0.61
CA GLY A 201 -31.37 -12.65 -0.13
C GLY A 201 -30.65 -11.33 0.18
N ARG A 202 -29.58 -11.34 0.99
CA ARG A 202 -28.83 -10.15 1.38
C ARG A 202 -27.44 -10.09 0.76
N THR A 203 -27.00 -11.14 0.07
CA THR A 203 -25.63 -11.22 -0.46
C THR A 203 -25.60 -11.38 -1.98
N SER A 204 -24.60 -10.77 -2.62
CA SER A 204 -24.37 -10.91 -4.06
C SER A 204 -22.88 -10.70 -4.40
N LEU A 205 -22.44 -11.32 -5.50
CA LEU A 205 -21.14 -11.07 -6.12
C LEU A 205 -21.30 -10.17 -7.35
N PHE A 206 -20.20 -9.54 -7.76
CA PHE A 206 -20.14 -8.71 -8.97
C PHE A 206 -19.80 -9.58 -10.20
N HIS A 207 -20.79 -10.29 -10.74
CA HIS A 207 -20.58 -11.31 -11.80
C HIS A 207 -19.82 -10.79 -13.03
N GLU A 208 -20.08 -9.55 -13.44
CA GLU A 208 -19.42 -8.90 -14.58
C GLU A 208 -17.94 -8.58 -14.33
N GLU A 209 -17.52 -8.48 -13.07
CA GLU A 209 -16.14 -8.16 -12.69
C GLU A 209 -15.31 -9.41 -12.38
N MET A 210 -15.93 -10.58 -12.27
CA MET A 210 -15.25 -11.86 -12.06
C MET A 210 -14.27 -12.22 -13.19
N ILE A 211 -14.49 -11.69 -14.40
CA ILE A 211 -13.54 -11.85 -15.52
C ILE A 211 -12.19 -11.17 -15.25
N ARG A 212 -12.16 -10.18 -14.36
CA ARG A 212 -10.97 -9.45 -13.90
C ARG A 212 -10.52 -9.89 -12.51
N GLY A 213 -11.13 -10.94 -11.96
CA GLY A 213 -10.78 -11.49 -10.66
C GLY A 213 -11.32 -10.73 -9.46
N ASN A 214 -12.32 -9.87 -9.64
CA ASN A 214 -13.06 -9.31 -8.51
C ASN A 214 -14.05 -10.37 -7.98
N ILE A 215 -13.90 -10.73 -6.71
CA ILE A 215 -14.76 -11.68 -6.01
C ILE A 215 -15.30 -11.08 -4.71
N SER A 216 -15.38 -9.75 -4.65
CA SER A 216 -15.90 -9.00 -3.51
C SER A 216 -17.37 -9.33 -3.27
N LEU A 217 -17.76 -9.39 -2.02
CA LEU A 217 -19.13 -9.68 -1.60
C LEU A 217 -19.85 -8.38 -1.26
N LYS A 218 -21.00 -8.14 -1.88
CA LYS A 218 -21.95 -7.13 -1.41
C LYS A 218 -22.87 -7.78 -0.38
N LEU A 219 -22.99 -7.19 0.80
CA LEU A 219 -23.94 -7.53 1.84
C LEU A 219 -24.89 -6.35 2.07
N THR A 220 -26.20 -6.58 2.00
CA THR A 220 -27.22 -5.53 2.10
C THR A 220 -27.90 -5.49 3.46
N SER A 221 -28.33 -4.28 3.85
CA SER A 221 -29.08 -4.04 5.09
C SER A 221 -28.39 -4.63 6.32
N VAL A 222 -27.16 -4.20 6.60
CA VAL A 222 -26.29 -4.75 7.65
C VAL A 222 -26.91 -4.60 9.05
N THR A 223 -26.74 -5.61 9.89
CA THR A 223 -27.17 -5.66 11.28
C THR A 223 -25.95 -5.86 12.19
N GLU A 224 -26.09 -5.61 13.48
CA GLU A 224 -25.00 -5.84 14.45
C GLU A 224 -24.53 -7.30 14.48
N LEU A 225 -25.44 -8.25 14.19
CA LEU A 225 -25.13 -9.68 14.12
C LEU A 225 -24.30 -10.06 12.90
N ASP A 226 -24.14 -9.16 11.93
CA ASP A 226 -23.26 -9.39 10.79
C ASP A 226 -21.80 -9.05 11.11
N ALA A 227 -21.51 -8.37 12.22
CA ALA A 227 -20.13 -8.14 12.65
C ALA A 227 -19.38 -9.46 12.83
N GLY A 228 -18.10 -9.48 12.44
CA GLY A 228 -17.27 -10.68 12.55
C GLY A 228 -16.28 -10.85 11.41
N SER A 229 -15.75 -12.07 11.32
CA SER A 229 -14.66 -12.42 10.42
C SER A 229 -15.16 -13.21 9.23
N TYR A 230 -14.93 -12.69 8.03
CA TYR A 230 -15.33 -13.28 6.77
C TYR A 230 -14.10 -13.78 6.03
N THR A 231 -14.23 -14.92 5.37
CA THR A 231 -13.17 -15.49 4.53
C THR A 231 -13.68 -15.69 3.12
N CYS A 232 -12.94 -15.24 2.11
CA CYS A 232 -13.20 -15.52 0.71
C CYS A 232 -12.17 -16.53 0.16
N ILE A 233 -12.62 -17.55 -0.56
CA ILE A 233 -11.77 -18.65 -1.01
C ILE A 233 -12.08 -18.96 -2.47
N VAL A 234 -11.01 -19.16 -3.24
CA VAL A 234 -11.08 -19.82 -4.55
C VAL A 234 -10.29 -21.12 -4.41
N PRO A 235 -10.94 -22.29 -4.18
CA PRO A 235 -10.22 -23.51 -3.81
C PRO A 235 -9.10 -23.92 -4.78
N LYS A 236 -9.28 -23.64 -6.07
CA LYS A 236 -8.25 -23.93 -7.10
C LYS A 236 -7.12 -22.90 -7.16
N LEU A 237 -7.27 -21.73 -6.54
CA LEU A 237 -6.36 -20.57 -6.64
C LEU A 237 -6.11 -19.92 -5.28
N GLN A 238 -6.07 -20.69 -4.18
CA GLN A 238 -5.97 -20.14 -2.83
C GLN A 238 -4.78 -19.16 -2.67
N SER A 239 -3.62 -19.48 -3.24
CA SER A 239 -2.41 -18.65 -3.20
C SER A 239 -2.50 -17.35 -4.01
N GLN A 240 -3.55 -17.16 -4.83
CA GLN A 240 -3.76 -15.96 -5.64
C GLN A 240 -4.83 -15.05 -5.05
N VAL A 241 -5.57 -15.46 -4.03
CA VAL A 241 -6.55 -14.59 -3.39
C VAL A 241 -5.80 -13.60 -2.50
N LYS A 242 -5.87 -12.31 -2.84
CA LYS A 242 -5.31 -11.25 -2.03
C LYS A 242 -6.28 -10.91 -0.89
N LYS A 243 -5.77 -10.84 0.34
CA LYS A 243 -6.55 -10.51 1.55
C LYS A 243 -7.81 -11.36 1.67
N ASN A 244 -7.61 -12.66 1.83
CA ASN A 244 -8.71 -13.60 1.89
C ASN A 244 -9.52 -13.52 3.20
N PHE A 245 -9.03 -12.81 4.23
CA PHE A 245 -9.68 -12.63 5.52
C PHE A 245 -10.07 -11.16 5.73
N ILE A 246 -11.35 -10.92 6.04
CA ILE A 246 -11.95 -9.59 6.17
C ILE A 246 -12.65 -9.48 7.52
N ILE A 247 -12.36 -8.43 8.29
CA ILE A 247 -13.07 -8.13 9.53
C ILE A 247 -14.15 -7.08 9.24
N LEU A 248 -15.41 -7.41 9.51
CA LEU A 248 -16.53 -6.47 9.46
C LEU A 248 -16.84 -5.98 10.88
N THR A 249 -16.86 -4.66 11.03
CA THR A 249 -17.26 -3.95 12.24
C THR A 249 -18.50 -3.13 11.95
N VAL A 250 -19.52 -3.27 12.79
CA VAL A 250 -20.80 -2.59 12.61
C VAL A 250 -20.92 -1.53 13.69
N GLY A 251 -20.96 -0.27 13.27
CA GLY A 251 -21.18 0.87 14.15
C GLY A 251 -22.66 1.08 14.40
N GLU A 252 -23.01 1.40 15.64
CA GLU A 252 -24.36 1.86 15.97
C GLU A 252 -24.65 3.16 15.23
N ILE A 253 -25.89 3.30 14.74
CA ILE A 253 -26.43 4.63 14.46
C ILE A 253 -26.42 5.34 15.81
N LEU A 254 -25.58 6.36 15.97
CA LEU A 254 -25.79 7.36 17.02
C LEU A 254 -27.13 8.02 16.70
N SER A 255 -28.20 7.35 17.10
CA SER A 255 -29.54 7.87 16.91
C SER A 255 -29.54 9.22 17.60
N HIS A 256 -29.99 10.25 16.90
CA HIS A 256 -30.20 11.58 17.46
C HIS A 256 -31.00 11.56 18.79
N ILE A 257 -31.60 10.42 19.13
CA ILE A 257 -32.20 10.06 20.42
C ILE A 257 -31.18 10.16 21.59
N LEU A 258 -29.94 9.68 21.47
CA LEU A 258 -28.95 9.78 22.56
C LEU A 258 -28.54 11.24 22.83
N ILE A 259 -28.40 12.03 21.75
CA ILE A 259 -28.14 13.49 21.85
C ILE A 259 -29.35 14.19 22.49
N LEU A 260 -30.58 13.83 22.11
CA LEU A 260 -31.81 14.36 22.72
C LEU A 260 -31.94 13.95 24.19
N PHE A 261 -31.58 12.72 24.57
CA PHE A 261 -31.55 12.29 25.97
C PHE A 261 -30.59 13.14 26.81
N PHE A 262 -29.36 13.39 26.33
CA PHE A 262 -28.43 14.28 27.02
C PHE A 262 -28.92 15.74 27.08
N CYS A 263 -29.55 16.26 26.03
CA CYS A 263 -30.14 17.59 26.04
C CYS A 263 -31.32 17.70 27.03
N VAL A 264 -32.24 16.73 27.06
CA VAL A 264 -33.38 16.72 27.98
C VAL A 264 -32.93 16.58 29.44
N PHE A 265 -31.97 15.70 29.73
CA PHE A 265 -31.41 15.56 31.08
C PHE A 265 -30.64 16.81 31.54
N SER A 266 -29.97 17.50 30.62
CA SER A 266 -29.27 18.75 30.92
C SER A 266 -30.24 19.89 31.24
N THR A 267 -31.41 19.94 30.61
CA THR A 267 -32.46 20.93 30.93
C THR A 267 -33.17 20.65 32.25
N GLN A 268 -33.34 19.39 32.66
CA GLN A 268 -34.01 19.05 33.93
C GLN A 268 -33.11 19.24 35.18
N ASN A 269 -31.78 19.28 35.02
CA ASN A 269 -30.83 19.50 36.11
C ASN A 269 -30.50 20.98 36.37
N GLN A 270 -31.09 21.93 35.62
CA GLN A 270 -30.96 23.36 35.88
C GLN A 270 -32.16 23.98 36.62
N GLU A 271 -33.22 23.21 36.89
CA GLU A 271 -34.43 23.69 37.60
C GLU A 271 -34.58 23.14 39.04
N LYS A 272 -33.48 22.76 39.70
CA LYS A 272 -33.48 22.42 41.14
C LYS A 272 -32.46 23.21 41.93
#